data_AF-A0A3M6X1F3-F1
#
_entry.id   AF-A0A3M6X1F3-F1
#
_cell.length_a   1.000
_cell.length_b   1.000
_cell.length_c   1.000
_cell.angle_alpha   90.00
_cell.angle_beta   90.00
_cell.angle_gamma   90.00
#
_symmetry.space_group_name_H-M   'P 1'
#
loop_
_entity.id
_entity.type
_entity.pdbx_description
1 polymer ?
#
loop_
_entity_poly.entity_id
_entity_poly.type
_entity_poly.pdbx_seq_one_letter_code
_entity_poly.pdbx_strand_id
1 'polypeptide(L)'
;MPIDALYTLKTYDKIGEMVAINNCTEVLTDPEGEYRLTAAEASEVWPTLSLYTNAESCPMCASAIRWAGFREYIYGTSINTLIDKGWGQIRISSVDVFRQSLHLPNAGKLIADVLSNETDPYFSWQFDPESACPDGCSRSDGTCRDV
;
A
#
# COMPACT_ATOMS: atom_id res chain seq x y z
N MET A 1 19.92 -19.06 -9.39
CA MET A 1 18.99 -17.90 -9.34
C MET A 1 19.87 -16.68 -9.20
N PRO A 2 20.08 -15.87 -10.24
CA PRO A 2 21.09 -14.82 -10.20
C PRO A 2 20.60 -13.65 -9.35
N ILE A 3 21.53 -13.11 -8.57
CA ILE A 3 21.40 -11.99 -7.61
C ILE A 3 20.85 -10.70 -8.24
N ASP A 4 20.82 -10.62 -9.57
CA ASP A 4 20.39 -9.43 -10.32
C ASP A 4 18.89 -9.12 -10.21
N ALA A 5 18.03 -10.13 -10.03
CA ALA A 5 16.59 -9.91 -9.88
C ALA A 5 16.21 -9.23 -8.54
N LEU A 6 17.02 -9.42 -7.50
CA LEU A 6 16.84 -8.78 -6.19
C LEU A 6 17.26 -7.30 -6.21
N TYR A 7 18.21 -6.94 -7.08
CA TYR A 7 18.66 -5.55 -7.20
C TYR A 7 17.72 -4.69 -8.05
N THR A 8 17.08 -5.25 -9.08
CA THR A 8 16.08 -4.50 -9.87
C THR A 8 14.83 -4.13 -9.06
N LEU A 9 14.50 -4.89 -8.00
CA LEU A 9 13.42 -4.57 -7.06
C LEU A 9 13.77 -3.48 -6.05
N LYS A 10 15.04 -3.09 -5.89
CA LYS A 10 15.44 -2.02 -4.96
C LYS A 10 15.19 -0.60 -5.50
N THR A 11 14.93 -0.44 -6.80
CA THR A 11 14.82 0.86 -7.48
C THR A 11 13.52 1.10 -8.23
N TYR A 12 12.57 0.16 -8.26
CA TYR A 12 11.19 0.48 -8.58
C TYR A 12 10.53 1.03 -7.31
N ASP A 13 9.97 2.23 -7.39
CA ASP A 13 9.22 2.92 -6.34
C ASP A 13 8.60 1.96 -5.33
N LYS A 14 9.18 1.89 -4.13
CA LYS A 14 8.71 0.98 -3.10
C LYS A 14 7.31 1.44 -2.66
N ILE A 15 6.29 0.79 -3.18
CA ILE A 15 4.90 1.10 -2.85
C ILE A 15 4.67 0.84 -1.35
N GLY A 16 3.98 1.76 -0.67
CA GLY A 16 3.90 1.83 0.78
C GLY A 16 3.48 0.53 1.46
N GLU A 17 2.56 -0.25 0.87
CA GLU A 17 2.09 -1.51 1.47
C GLU A 17 3.17 -2.58 1.48
N MET A 18 3.99 -2.67 0.43
CA MET A 18 5.09 -3.63 0.38
C MET A 18 6.20 -3.25 1.36
N VAL A 19 6.44 -1.94 1.54
CA VAL A 19 7.36 -1.45 2.59
C VAL A 19 6.83 -1.82 3.97
N ALA A 20 5.55 -1.59 4.23
CA ALA A 20 4.92 -1.90 5.51
C ALA A 20 5.00 -3.40 5.84
N ILE A 21 4.68 -4.27 4.87
CA ILE A 21 4.74 -5.73 5.04
C ILE A 21 6.18 -6.19 5.32
N ASN A 22 7.16 -5.69 4.56
CA ASN A 22 8.56 -6.05 4.75
C ASN A 22 9.08 -5.58 6.12
N ASN A 23 8.83 -4.32 6.50
CA ASN A 23 9.26 -3.78 7.79
C ASN A 23 8.60 -4.52 8.96
N CYS A 24 7.31 -4.88 8.83
CA CYS A 24 6.62 -5.66 9.84
C CYS A 24 7.23 -7.07 9.96
N THR A 25 7.57 -7.70 8.84
CA THR A 25 8.27 -8.99 8.83
C THR A 25 9.63 -8.89 9.52
N GLU A 26 10.41 -7.84 9.26
CA GLU A 26 11.70 -7.60 9.92
C GLU A 26 11.52 -7.47 11.44
N VAL A 27 10.53 -6.70 11.92
CA VAL A 27 10.24 -6.57 13.35
C VAL A 27 9.82 -7.89 13.99
N LEU A 28 8.96 -8.67 13.32
CA LEU A 28 8.45 -9.94 13.84
C LEU A 28 9.54 -11.01 13.91
N THR A 29 10.50 -10.98 13.00
CA THR A 29 11.51 -12.03 12.81
C THR A 29 12.92 -11.66 13.30
N ASP A 30 13.10 -10.44 13.82
CA ASP A 30 14.36 -9.99 14.41
C ASP A 30 14.81 -10.97 15.52
N PRO A 31 15.99 -11.62 15.39
CA PRO A 31 16.48 -12.58 16.37
C PRO A 31 16.81 -11.94 17.72
N GLU A 32 17.09 -10.64 17.74
CA GLU A 32 17.35 -9.87 18.96
C GLU A 32 16.10 -9.11 19.45
N GLY A 33 15.06 -9.06 18.61
CA GLY A 33 13.80 -8.36 18.85
C GLY A 33 12.91 -8.98 19.93
N GLU A 34 11.71 -8.42 20.10
CA GLU A 34 10.73 -8.88 21.10
C GLU A 34 10.08 -10.21 20.71
N TYR A 35 9.69 -10.36 19.44
CA TYR A 35 8.88 -11.48 18.96
C TYR A 35 9.70 -12.70 18.56
N ARG A 36 10.84 -12.50 17.87
CA ARG A 36 11.80 -13.55 17.46
C ARG A 36 11.15 -14.74 16.74
N LEU A 37 10.11 -14.45 15.94
CA LEU A 37 9.37 -15.48 15.23
C LEU A 37 10.22 -16.02 14.08
N THR A 38 10.04 -17.30 13.78
CA THR A 38 10.45 -17.84 12.49
C THR A 38 9.60 -17.24 11.36
N ALA A 39 10.08 -17.33 10.12
CA ALA A 39 9.29 -16.87 8.96
C ALA A 39 7.92 -17.58 8.84
N ALA A 40 7.83 -18.85 9.26
CA ALA A 40 6.59 -19.60 9.28
C ALA A 40 5.62 -19.05 10.34
N GLU A 41 6.11 -18.82 11.56
CA GLU A 41 5.29 -18.25 12.65
C GLU A 41 4.84 -16.83 12.34
N ALA A 42 5.71 -15.99 11.78
CA ALA A 42 5.36 -14.63 11.36
C ALA A 42 4.23 -14.62 10.31
N SER A 43 4.18 -15.63 9.44
CA SER A 43 3.12 -15.76 8.44
C SER A 43 1.75 -16.07 9.05
N GLU A 44 1.71 -16.69 10.24
CA GLU A 44 0.48 -16.96 10.97
C GLU A 44 -0.03 -15.74 11.77
N VAL A 45 0.76 -14.66 11.85
CA VAL A 45 0.38 -13.43 12.58
C VAL A 45 -0.54 -12.53 11.76
N TRP A 46 -0.42 -12.52 10.42
CA TRP A 46 -1.19 -11.63 9.54
C TRP A 46 -2.71 -11.60 9.81
N PRO A 47 -3.39 -12.74 10.06
CA PRO A 47 -4.83 -12.77 10.38
C PRO A 47 -5.22 -12.07 11.69
N THR A 48 -4.24 -11.59 12.47
CA THR A 48 -4.44 -10.80 13.69
C THR A 48 -4.11 -9.31 13.52
N LEU A 49 -3.60 -8.91 12.36
CA LEU A 49 -3.17 -7.54 12.06
C LEU A 49 -4.15 -6.83 11.13
N SER A 50 -4.25 -5.51 11.31
CA SER A 50 -5.02 -4.62 10.45
C SER A 50 -4.05 -3.71 9.70
N LEU A 51 -4.17 -3.64 8.38
CA LEU A 51 -3.35 -2.77 7.53
C LEU A 51 -4.14 -1.50 7.19
N TYR A 52 -3.57 -0.34 7.51
CA TYR A 52 -4.13 0.97 7.19
C TYR A 52 -3.31 1.64 6.08
N THR A 53 -3.97 2.12 5.05
CA THR A 53 -3.36 2.84 3.93
C THR A 53 -4.08 4.16 3.70
N ASN A 54 -3.33 5.21 3.33
CA ASN A 54 -3.94 6.52 3.03
C ASN A 54 -4.80 6.48 1.76
N ALA A 55 -4.43 5.62 0.82
CA ALA A 55 -5.12 5.40 -0.46
C ALA A 55 -5.38 3.92 -0.68
N GLU A 56 -6.38 3.64 -1.52
CA GLU A 56 -6.69 2.31 -2.01
C GLU A 56 -5.46 1.74 -2.74
N SER A 57 -5.01 0.59 -2.25
CA SER A 57 -3.90 -0.17 -2.81
C SER A 57 -4.17 -0.54 -4.26
N CYS A 58 -3.13 -0.40 -5.09
CA CYS A 58 -3.17 -0.88 -6.47
C CYS A 58 -3.41 -2.41 -6.52
N PRO A 59 -3.84 -2.97 -7.66
CA PRO A 59 -4.21 -4.38 -7.74
C PRO A 59 -3.12 -5.36 -7.29
N MET A 60 -1.84 -5.00 -7.48
CA MET A 60 -0.71 -5.81 -6.99
C MET A 60 -0.68 -5.87 -5.46
N CYS A 61 -0.71 -4.72 -4.79
CA CYS A 61 -0.70 -4.64 -3.33
C CYS A 61 -1.98 -5.25 -2.72
N ALA A 62 -3.16 -4.96 -3.28
CA ALA A 62 -4.41 -5.56 -2.84
C ALA A 62 -4.38 -7.10 -2.93
N SER A 63 -3.78 -7.64 -4.00
CA SER A 63 -3.62 -9.09 -4.15
C SER A 63 -2.68 -9.67 -3.11
N ALA A 64 -1.56 -9.01 -2.82
CA ALA A 64 -0.61 -9.45 -1.81
C ALA A 64 -1.20 -9.41 -0.39
N ILE A 65 -1.92 -8.35 -0.04
CA ILE A 65 -2.64 -8.21 1.23
C ILE A 65 -3.65 -9.36 1.39
N ARG A 66 -4.42 -9.63 0.34
CA ARG A 66 -5.40 -10.71 0.33
C ARG A 66 -4.74 -12.08 0.47
N TRP A 67 -3.58 -12.28 -0.15
CA TRP A 67 -2.82 -13.53 -0.08
C TRP A 67 -2.20 -13.77 1.30
N ALA A 68 -1.68 -12.70 1.92
CA ALA A 68 -1.15 -12.74 3.28
C ALA A 68 -2.24 -13.02 4.32
N GLY A 69 -3.51 -12.72 4.00
CA GLY A 69 -4.65 -13.06 4.86
C GLY A 69 -4.79 -12.14 6.07
N PHE A 70 -4.48 -10.84 5.90
CA PHE A 70 -4.70 -9.83 6.93
C PHE A 70 -6.12 -9.86 7.51
N ARG A 71 -6.26 -9.57 8.81
CA ARG A 71 -7.58 -9.48 9.45
C ARG A 71 -8.44 -8.43 8.78
N GLU A 72 -7.85 -7.26 8.58
CA GLU A 72 -8.53 -6.09 8.06
C GLU A 72 -7.56 -5.32 7.15
N TYR A 73 -8.11 -4.84 6.04
CA TYR A 73 -7.47 -3.91 5.13
C TYR A 73 -8.36 -2.67 5.03
N ILE A 74 -7.81 -1.54 5.45
CA ILE A 74 -8.51 -0.28 5.61
C ILE A 74 -7.81 0.76 4.74
N TYR A 75 -8.58 1.46 3.90
CA TYR A 75 -8.04 2.56 3.10
C TYR A 75 -8.90 3.82 3.16
N GLY A 76 -8.27 4.97 2.91
CA GLY A 76 -8.91 6.27 2.78
C GLY A 76 -9.32 6.59 1.34
N THR A 77 -8.43 7.22 0.57
CA THR A 77 -8.73 7.70 -0.78
C THR A 77 -8.96 6.57 -1.77
N SER A 78 -10.11 6.56 -2.45
CA SER A 78 -10.43 5.51 -3.44
C SER A 78 -9.55 5.58 -4.69
N ILE A 79 -9.43 4.46 -5.41
CA ILE A 79 -8.71 4.39 -6.69
C ILE A 79 -9.33 5.30 -7.75
N ASN A 80 -10.66 5.48 -7.71
CA ASN A 80 -11.36 6.42 -8.60
C ASN A 80 -10.95 7.86 -8.30
N THR A 81 -10.91 8.24 -7.02
CA THR A 81 -10.43 9.55 -6.60
C THR A 81 -8.98 9.80 -7.02
N LEU A 82 -8.10 8.79 -6.92
CA LEU A 82 -6.72 8.88 -7.41
C LEU A 82 -6.67 9.16 -8.92
N ILE A 83 -7.47 8.42 -9.70
CA ILE A 83 -7.59 8.61 -11.16
C ILE A 83 -8.08 10.02 -11.48
N ASP A 84 -9.10 10.50 -10.79
CA ASP A 84 -9.67 11.84 -10.98
C ASP A 84 -8.66 12.94 -10.64
N LYS A 85 -7.75 12.68 -9.70
CA LYS A 85 -6.62 13.54 -9.34
C LYS A 85 -5.41 13.38 -10.27
N GLY A 86 -5.51 12.60 -11.34
CA GLY A 86 -4.47 12.45 -12.35
C GLY A 86 -3.43 11.37 -12.08
N TRP A 87 -3.57 10.58 -11.00
CA TRP A 87 -2.67 9.46 -10.72
C TRP A 87 -2.94 8.29 -11.66
N GLY A 88 -1.89 7.77 -12.29
CA GLY A 88 -1.99 6.58 -13.12
C GLY A 88 -2.34 5.34 -12.30
N GLN A 89 -3.44 4.67 -12.65
CA GLN A 89 -3.92 3.48 -11.94
C GLN A 89 -4.40 2.39 -12.93
N ILE A 90 -4.17 1.13 -12.57
CA ILE A 90 -4.90 0.00 -13.17
C ILE A 90 -6.29 0.02 -12.56
N ARG A 91 -7.33 0.16 -13.40
CA ARG A 91 -8.73 0.32 -12.97
C ARG A 91 -9.38 -0.99 -12.51
N ILE A 92 -8.79 -1.62 -11.51
CA ILE A 92 -9.34 -2.78 -10.80
C ILE A 92 -9.36 -2.38 -9.33
N SER A 93 -10.55 -2.31 -8.73
CA SER A 93 -10.65 -1.95 -7.31
C SER A 93 -10.15 -3.08 -6.42
N SER A 94 -9.71 -2.73 -5.21
CA SER A 94 -9.44 -3.67 -4.14
C SER A 94 -10.66 -4.54 -3.84
N VAL A 95 -11.87 -3.97 -3.93
CA VAL A 95 -13.12 -4.72 -3.78
C VAL A 95 -13.25 -5.81 -4.85
N ASP A 96 -12.89 -5.51 -6.11
CA ASP A 96 -12.91 -6.50 -7.18
C ASP A 96 -11.87 -7.60 -6.94
N VAL A 97 -10.65 -7.24 -6.51
CA VAL A 97 -9.61 -8.22 -6.14
C VAL A 97 -10.12 -9.15 -5.03
N PHE A 98 -10.73 -8.61 -3.98
CA PHE A 98 -11.29 -9.39 -2.87
C PHE A 98 -12.47 -10.27 -3.35
N ARG A 99 -13.32 -9.75 -4.24
CA ARG A 99 -14.43 -10.52 -4.82
C ARG A 99 -13.94 -11.69 -5.69
N GLN A 100 -12.83 -11.54 -6.39
CA GLN A 100 -12.26 -12.60 -7.24
C GLN A 100 -11.40 -13.62 -6.49
N SER A 101 -11.21 -13.46 -5.17
CA SER A 101 -10.28 -14.26 -4.35
C SER A 101 -10.97 -15.02 -3.21
N LEU A 102 -12.26 -15.37 -3.39
CA LEU A 102 -13.06 -16.08 -2.40
C LEU A 102 -12.54 -17.50 -2.08
N HIS A 103 -11.70 -18.08 -2.94
CA HIS A 103 -11.10 -19.41 -2.71
C HIS A 103 -9.86 -19.39 -1.81
N LEU A 104 -9.33 -18.21 -1.45
CA LEU A 104 -8.21 -18.12 -0.51
C LEU A 104 -8.73 -18.20 0.94
N PRO A 105 -7.95 -18.79 1.88
CA PRO A 105 -8.30 -18.81 3.29
C PRO A 105 -8.35 -17.38 3.84
N ASN A 106 -9.00 -17.19 5.00
CA ASN A 106 -9.13 -15.90 5.70
C ASN A 106 -9.61 -14.78 4.77
N ALA A 107 -10.93 -14.62 4.64
CA ALA A 107 -11.52 -13.63 3.74
C ALA A 107 -11.01 -12.20 3.99
N GLY A 108 -10.63 -11.89 5.25
CA GLY A 108 -10.28 -10.54 5.69
C GLY A 108 -11.49 -9.59 5.59
N LYS A 109 -11.45 -8.47 6.30
CA LYS A 109 -12.40 -7.38 6.08
C LYS A 109 -11.75 -6.29 5.26
N LEU A 110 -12.43 -5.84 4.21
CA LEU A 110 -12.05 -4.64 3.49
C LEU A 110 -12.97 -3.51 3.97
N ILE A 111 -12.37 -2.41 4.45
CA ILE A 111 -13.07 -1.21 4.92
C ILE A 111 -12.60 -0.04 4.08
N ALA A 112 -13.51 0.48 3.26
CA ALA A 112 -13.23 1.55 2.31
C ALA A 112 -13.49 2.93 2.91
N ASP A 113 -12.89 3.95 2.29
CA ASP A 113 -13.21 5.37 2.42
C ASP A 113 -13.09 5.95 3.85
N VAL A 114 -12.24 5.34 4.69
CA VAL A 114 -12.01 5.79 6.08
C VAL A 114 -11.23 7.09 6.08
N LEU A 115 -11.83 8.15 6.62
CA LEU A 115 -11.28 9.51 6.65
C LEU A 115 -10.91 10.04 5.25
N SER A 116 -11.65 9.64 4.22
CA SER A 116 -11.46 10.10 2.83
C SER A 116 -11.49 11.64 2.70
N ASN A 117 -12.25 12.33 3.54
CA ASN A 117 -12.25 13.80 3.62
C ASN A 117 -10.89 14.39 4.02
N GLU A 118 -10.06 13.65 4.75
CA GLU A 118 -8.71 14.04 5.15
C GLU A 118 -7.64 13.51 4.20
N THR A 119 -7.81 12.29 3.66
CA THR A 119 -6.81 11.67 2.79
C THR A 119 -6.88 12.19 1.35
N ASP A 120 -8.06 12.51 0.81
CA ASP A 120 -8.22 12.97 -0.57
C ASP A 120 -7.40 14.24 -0.89
N PRO A 121 -7.35 15.26 -0.01
CA PRO A 121 -6.48 16.41 -0.21
C PRO A 121 -4.99 16.06 -0.34
N TYR A 122 -4.50 15.00 0.32
CA TYR A 122 -3.11 14.58 0.24
C TYR A 122 -2.70 14.05 -1.13
N PHE A 123 -3.64 13.82 -2.04
CA PHE A 123 -3.34 13.37 -3.40
C PHE A 123 -3.49 14.47 -4.45
N SER A 124 -3.78 15.71 -4.07
CA SER A 124 -3.88 16.82 -5.03
C SER A 124 -2.53 17.43 -5.39
N TRP A 125 -1.54 17.39 -4.50
CA TRP A 125 -0.28 18.15 -4.63
C TRP A 125 0.47 17.94 -5.95
N GLN A 126 0.43 16.74 -6.55
CA GLN A 126 1.29 16.46 -7.70
C GLN A 126 0.75 17.06 -9.00
N PHE A 127 -0.55 16.86 -9.29
CA PHE A 127 -1.14 17.14 -10.60
C PHE A 127 -2.22 18.23 -10.60
N ASP A 128 -2.62 18.73 -9.43
CA ASP A 128 -3.46 19.92 -9.33
C ASP A 128 -2.58 21.19 -9.29
N PRO A 129 -2.65 22.08 -10.31
CA PRO A 129 -1.84 23.29 -10.36
C PRO A 129 -2.16 24.28 -9.23
N GLU A 130 -3.37 24.24 -8.69
CA GLU A 130 -3.82 25.13 -7.60
C GLU A 130 -3.37 24.62 -6.22
N SER A 131 -2.97 23.36 -6.13
CA SER A 131 -2.49 22.76 -4.88
C SER A 131 -1.00 23.06 -4.63
N ALA A 132 -0.68 23.35 -3.37
CA ALA A 132 0.69 23.57 -2.93
C ALA A 132 1.53 22.28 -3.04
N CYS A 133 2.82 22.44 -3.38
CA CYS A 133 3.77 21.33 -3.27
C CYS A 133 4.06 21.01 -1.79
N PRO A 134 4.42 19.76 -1.46
CA PRO A 134 4.91 19.40 -0.14
C PRO A 134 6.15 20.21 0.26
N ASP A 135 6.42 20.28 1.55
CA ASP A 135 7.63 20.92 2.07
C ASP A 135 8.89 20.30 1.45
N GLY A 136 9.79 21.15 0.95
CA GLY A 136 11.00 20.72 0.23
C GLY A 136 10.83 20.51 -1.28
N CYS A 137 9.61 20.65 -1.81
CA CYS A 137 9.33 20.54 -3.24
C CYS A 137 8.96 21.90 -3.88
N SER A 138 9.22 22.04 -5.18
CA SER A 138 8.73 23.16 -6.00
C SER A 138 8.07 22.66 -7.29
N ARG A 139 7.14 23.45 -7.83
CA ARG A 139 6.44 23.09 -9.07
C ARG A 139 7.27 23.50 -10.27
N SER A 140 7.59 22.52 -11.12
CA SER A 140 8.25 22.71 -12.41
C SER A 140 7.60 21.80 -13.45
N ASP A 141 7.33 22.35 -14.64
CA ASP A 141 6.63 21.67 -15.74
C ASP A 141 5.27 21.05 -15.35
N GLY A 142 4.53 21.73 -14.46
CA GLY A 142 3.22 21.28 -13.99
C GLY A 142 3.24 20.23 -12.88
N THR A 143 4.41 19.71 -12.51
CA THR A 143 4.59 18.68 -11.46
C THR A 143 5.42 19.21 -10.29
N CYS A 144 5.18 18.73 -9.06
CA CYS A 144 6.07 19.02 -7.95
C CYS A 144 7.30 18.10 -7.99
N ARG A 145 8.48 18.66 -7.69
CA ARG A 145 9.76 17.95 -7.62
C ARG A 145 10.59 18.50 -6.45
N ASP A 146 11.47 17.67 -5.90
CA ASP A 146 12.41 18.09 -4.85
C ASP A 146 13.30 19.25 -5.34
N VAL A 147 13.60 20.18 -4.43
CA VAL A 147 14.46 21.37 -4.68
C VAL A 147 15.89 21.12 -4.24
#